data_AF-A0A7J6UXZ2-F1
#
_entry.id   AF-A0A7J6UXZ2-F1
#
_cell.length_a   1.000
_cell.length_b   1.000
_cell.length_c   1.000
_cell.angle_alpha   90.00
_cell.angle_beta   90.00
_cell.angle_gamma   90.00
#
_symmetry.space_group_name_H-M   'P 1'
#
loop_
_entity.id
_entity.type
_entity.pdbx_description
1 polymer ?
#
loop_
_entity_poly.entity_id
_entity_poly.type
_entity_poly.pdbx_seq_one_letter_code
_entity_poly.pdbx_strand_id
1 'polypeptide(L)'
;MQVIYGSMSEPPDSYIAARQALPSWRNTMDILQNWPVFHSNEVAADIWAILPYATLWTIWQTRNDVIFNGGTWDTNRVIQRIKATVWGWLNMSLKSMELRKKVKFTDLLFGWRYVMSEQG
;
A
#
# COMPACT_ATOMS: atom_id res chain seq x y z
N MET A 1 12.70 -44.10 16.52
CA MET A 1 13.26 -43.13 15.56
C MET A 1 12.63 -41.77 15.89
N GLN A 2 13.33 -40.93 16.67
CA GLN A 2 12.85 -39.62 17.09
C GLN A 2 13.28 -38.58 16.06
N VAL A 3 12.32 -37.81 15.56
CA VAL A 3 12.59 -36.64 14.70
C VAL A 3 13.04 -35.51 15.60
N ILE A 4 14.30 -35.10 15.45
CA ILE A 4 14.89 -33.95 16.13
C ILE A 4 14.22 -32.71 15.53
N TYR A 5 13.34 -32.05 16.29
CA TYR A 5 12.93 -30.68 15.99
C TYR A 5 14.18 -29.81 16.09
N GLY A 6 14.75 -29.44 14.94
CA GLY A 6 15.75 -28.40 14.87
C GLY A 6 15.20 -27.16 15.55
N SER A 7 15.93 -26.68 16.56
CA SER A 7 15.68 -25.44 17.28
C SER A 7 15.33 -24.32 16.30
N MET A 8 14.05 -23.92 16.26
CA MET A 8 13.70 -22.58 15.79
C MET A 8 14.39 -21.63 16.75
N SER A 9 15.53 -21.09 16.33
CA SER A 9 16.15 -19.94 16.98
C SER A 9 15.07 -18.89 17.15
N GLU A 10 14.89 -18.39 18.36
CA GLU A 10 14.01 -17.25 18.62
C GLU A 10 14.32 -16.15 17.60
N PRO A 11 13.29 -15.50 17.02
CA PRO A 11 13.52 -14.43 16.05
C PRO A 11 14.42 -13.38 16.72
N PRO A 12 15.47 -12.90 16.03
CA PRO A 12 16.43 -11.97 16.61
C PRO A 12 15.72 -10.80 17.30
N ASP A 13 16.23 -10.34 18.45
CA ASP A 13 15.64 -9.25 19.24
C ASP A 13 15.33 -8.00 18.39
N SER A 14 16.06 -7.80 17.30
CA SER A 14 15.80 -6.76 16.31
C SER A 14 14.42 -6.85 15.65
N TYR A 15 13.87 -8.05 15.45
CA TYR A 15 12.53 -8.27 14.91
C TYR A 15 11.44 -7.92 15.94
N ILE A 16 11.66 -8.24 17.21
CA ILE A 16 10.74 -7.89 18.31
C ILE A 16 10.79 -6.38 18.57
N ALA A 17 11.98 -5.78 18.59
CA ALA A 17 12.17 -4.34 18.72
C ALA A 17 11.56 -3.56 17.55
N ALA A 18 11.72 -4.04 16.31
CA ALA A 18 11.07 -3.44 15.14
C ALA A 18 9.54 -3.53 15.23
N ARG A 19 9.00 -4.62 15.76
CA ARG A 19 7.55 -4.80 15.97
C ARG A 19 6.99 -3.89 17.08
N GLN A 20 7.82 -3.52 18.06
CA GLN A 20 7.51 -2.56 19.12
C GLN A 20 7.76 -1.09 18.71
N ALA A 21 8.61 -0.87 17.71
CA ALA A 21 8.92 0.45 17.13
C ALA A 21 7.99 0.84 15.98
N LEU A 22 7.07 -0.04 15.57
CA LEU A 22 5.98 0.38 14.70
C LEU A 22 5.17 1.44 15.45
N PRO A 23 4.92 2.61 14.83
CA PRO A 23 4.03 3.60 15.42
C PRO A 23 2.75 2.90 15.85
N SER A 24 2.27 3.17 17.06
CA SER A 24 1.02 2.58 17.55
C SER A 24 -0.17 3.19 16.81
N TRP A 25 -0.24 3.01 15.49
CA TRP A 25 -1.39 3.33 14.67
C TRP A 25 -2.46 2.32 15.03
N ARG A 26 -3.23 2.63 16.07
CA ARG A 26 -4.23 1.75 16.69
C ARG A 26 -5.49 1.69 15.84
N ASN A 27 -5.70 2.69 15.00
CA ASN A 27 -6.87 2.80 14.15
C ASN A 27 -6.51 3.45 12.80
N THR A 28 -7.48 3.43 11.87
CA THR A 28 -7.29 3.97 10.53
C THR A 28 -7.09 5.49 10.52
N MET A 29 -7.62 6.21 11.51
CA MET A 29 -7.44 7.66 11.65
C MET A 29 -5.99 8.00 11.99
N ASP A 30 -5.34 7.21 12.87
CA ASP A 30 -3.93 7.42 13.21
C ASP A 30 -3.04 7.30 11.96
N ILE A 31 -3.36 6.35 11.07
CA ILE A 31 -2.66 6.17 9.79
C ILE A 31 -2.85 7.42 8.92
N LEU A 32 -4.07 7.93 8.81
CA LEU A 32 -4.36 9.09 7.97
C LEU A 32 -3.74 10.38 8.51
N GLN A 33 -3.74 10.57 9.82
CA GLN A 33 -3.22 11.77 10.47
C GLN A 33 -1.68 11.80 10.50
N ASN A 34 -1.04 10.64 10.62
CA ASN A 34 0.41 10.53 10.69
C ASN A 34 1.03 10.06 9.37
N TRP A 35 0.25 10.02 8.29
CA TRP A 35 0.77 9.65 6.99
C TRP A 35 1.82 10.67 6.54
N PRO A 36 3.03 10.24 6.16
CA PRO A 36 4.07 11.17 5.79
C PRO A 36 3.64 11.96 4.55
N VAL A 37 3.73 13.29 4.64
CA VAL A 37 3.42 14.19 3.53
C VAL A 37 4.71 14.49 2.78
N PHE A 38 4.71 14.20 1.49
CA PHE A 38 5.80 14.58 0.59
C PHE A 38 5.39 15.84 -0.15
N HIS A 39 6.13 16.92 0.07
CA HIS A 39 5.89 18.20 -0.60
C HIS A 39 6.74 18.27 -1.88
N SER A 40 6.26 17.66 -2.96
CA SER A 40 6.82 17.87 -4.30
C SER A 40 5.69 18.10 -5.32
N ASN A 41 6.00 18.73 -6.45
CA ASN A 41 5.04 18.90 -7.56
C ASN A 41 5.02 17.69 -8.50
N GLU A 42 5.51 16.55 -8.03
CA GLU A 42 5.68 15.34 -8.82
C GLU A 42 4.51 14.38 -8.64
N VAL A 43 4.32 13.53 -9.64
CA VAL A 43 3.33 12.47 -9.63
C VAL A 43 3.52 11.53 -8.43
N ALA A 44 4.76 11.34 -7.98
CA ALA A 44 5.07 10.55 -6.79
C ALA A 44 4.44 11.12 -5.51
N ALA A 45 4.46 12.45 -5.32
CA ALA A 45 3.81 13.07 -4.16
C ALA A 45 2.28 12.94 -4.21
N ASP A 46 1.69 13.12 -5.39
CA ASP A 46 0.24 12.92 -5.58
C ASP A 46 -0.16 11.45 -5.31
N ILE A 47 0.62 10.49 -5.81
CA ILE A 47 0.46 9.05 -5.50
C ILE A 47 0.56 8.80 -4.01
N TRP A 48 1.58 9.40 -3.37
CA TRP A 48 1.83 9.16 -1.96
C TRP A 48 0.72 9.72 -1.06
N ALA A 49 0.19 10.89 -1.39
CA ALA A 49 -0.91 11.50 -0.66
C ALA A 49 -2.20 10.68 -0.71
N ILE A 50 -2.46 9.99 -1.84
CA ILE A 50 -3.71 9.24 -2.05
C ILE A 50 -3.63 7.76 -1.62
N LEU A 51 -2.41 7.22 -1.53
CA LEU A 51 -2.15 5.83 -1.20
C LEU A 51 -2.83 5.30 0.09
N PRO A 52 -2.84 6.02 1.23
CA PRO A 52 -3.45 5.48 2.45
C PRO A 52 -4.97 5.36 2.31
N TYR A 53 -5.61 6.32 1.63
CA TYR A 53 -7.04 6.29 1.34
C TYR A 53 -7.42 5.13 0.43
N ALA A 54 -6.68 4.94 -0.68
CA ALA A 54 -6.90 3.85 -1.62
C ALA A 54 -6.71 2.47 -0.96
N THR A 55 -5.72 2.39 -0.05
CA THR A 55 -5.44 1.17 0.73
C THR A 55 -6.61 0.83 1.66
N LEU A 56 -7.03 1.78 2.50
CA LEU A 56 -8.14 1.57 3.43
C LEU A 56 -9.44 1.23 2.71
N TRP A 57 -9.75 1.95 1.63
CA TRP A 57 -10.91 1.70 0.78
C TRP A 57 -10.90 0.28 0.21
N THR A 58 -9.78 -0.13 -0.39
CA THR A 58 -9.67 -1.47 -1.01
C THR A 58 -9.78 -2.59 0.03
N ILE A 59 -9.17 -2.40 1.22
CA ILE A 59 -9.28 -3.36 2.32
C ILE A 59 -10.73 -3.47 2.78
N TRP A 60 -11.42 -2.35 2.97
CA TRP A 60 -12.83 -2.33 3.36
C TRP A 60 -13.71 -3.06 2.32
N GLN A 61 -13.53 -2.77 1.02
CA GLN A 61 -14.27 -3.46 -0.04
C GLN A 61 -13.98 -4.96 -0.06
N THR A 62 -12.71 -5.36 0.07
CA THR A 62 -12.31 -6.78 0.05
C THR A 62 -12.84 -7.52 1.27
N ARG A 63 -12.80 -6.91 2.45
CA ARG A 63 -13.41 -7.47 3.67
C ARG A 63 -14.91 -7.70 3.48
N ASN A 64 -15.62 -6.74 2.91
CA ASN A 64 -17.05 -6.88 2.67
C ASN A 64 -17.34 -7.99 1.65
N ASP A 65 -16.53 -8.11 0.60
CA ASP A 65 -16.68 -9.18 -0.39
C ASP A 65 -16.48 -10.58 0.23
N VAL A 66 -15.48 -10.74 1.11
CA VAL A 66 -15.24 -11.98 1.84
C VAL A 66 -16.42 -12.33 2.75
N ILE A 67 -16.92 -11.35 3.52
CA ILE A 67 -17.98 -11.58 4.52
C ILE A 67 -19.35 -11.82 3.86
N PHE A 68 -19.71 -11.01 2.87
CA PHE A 68 -21.07 -10.97 2.33
C PHE A 68 -21.25 -11.78 1.05
N ASN A 69 -20.18 -11.99 0.27
CA ASN A 69 -20.25 -12.67 -1.03
C ASN A 69 -19.50 -14.01 -1.06
N GLY A 70 -18.97 -14.46 0.09
CA GLY A 70 -18.17 -15.69 0.16
C GLY A 70 -16.85 -15.61 -0.61
N GLY A 71 -16.34 -14.40 -0.85
CA GLY A 71 -15.06 -14.18 -1.51
C GLY A 71 -13.87 -14.72 -0.68
N THR A 72 -12.71 -14.81 -1.30
CA THR A 72 -11.45 -15.18 -0.64
C THR A 72 -10.49 -13.99 -0.57
N TRP A 73 -9.72 -13.93 0.52
CA TRP A 73 -8.66 -12.94 0.65
C TRP A 73 -7.43 -13.38 -0.14
N ASP A 74 -7.04 -12.57 -1.13
CA ASP A 74 -5.79 -12.72 -1.88
C ASP A 74 -5.01 -11.40 -1.81
N THR A 75 -3.89 -11.42 -1.08
CA THR A 75 -3.04 -10.25 -0.86
C THR A 75 -2.51 -9.67 -2.17
N ASN A 76 -2.14 -10.48 -3.16
CA ASN A 76 -1.64 -9.98 -4.44
C ASN A 76 -2.74 -9.27 -5.21
N ARG A 77 -3.95 -9.83 -5.22
CA ARG A 77 -5.12 -9.20 -5.83
C ARG A 77 -5.51 -7.90 -5.13
N VAL A 78 -5.39 -7.84 -3.80
CA VAL A 78 -5.61 -6.61 -3.02
C VAL A 78 -4.59 -5.55 -3.39
N ILE A 79 -3.29 -5.88 -3.47
CA ILE A 79 -2.24 -4.92 -3.87
C ILE A 79 -2.49 -4.39 -5.28
N GLN A 80 -2.85 -5.25 -6.23
CA GLN A 80 -3.19 -4.83 -7.60
C GLN A 80 -4.41 -3.90 -7.62
N ARG A 81 -5.44 -4.21 -6.83
CA ARG A 81 -6.62 -3.34 -6.68
C ARG A 81 -6.24 -1.98 -6.09
N ILE A 82 -5.40 -1.92 -5.06
CA ILE A 82 -4.93 -0.64 -4.49
C ILE A 82 -4.26 0.21 -5.56
N LYS A 83 -3.32 -0.37 -6.32
CA LYS A 83 -2.66 0.34 -7.43
C LYS A 83 -3.67 0.83 -8.47
N ALA A 84 -4.63 0.00 -8.86
CA ALA A 84 -5.69 0.39 -9.79
C ALA A 84 -6.59 1.51 -9.25
N THR A 85 -6.91 1.48 -7.96
CA THR A 85 -7.68 2.53 -7.27
C THR A 85 -6.91 3.84 -7.23
N VAL A 86 -5.62 3.81 -6.86
CA VAL A 86 -4.74 5.00 -6.89
C VAL A 86 -4.72 5.61 -8.29
N TRP A 87 -4.47 4.79 -9.32
CA TRP A 87 -4.49 5.26 -10.71
C TRP A 87 -5.84 5.87 -11.08
N GLY A 88 -6.94 5.16 -10.80
CA GLY A 88 -8.28 5.61 -11.13
C GLY A 88 -8.62 6.96 -10.50
N TRP A 89 -8.27 7.16 -9.22
CA TRP A 89 -8.54 8.40 -8.50
C TRP A 89 -7.65 9.55 -8.97
N LEU A 90 -6.36 9.31 -9.22
CA LEU A 90 -5.47 10.32 -9.83
C LEU A 90 -5.96 10.73 -11.20
N ASN A 91 -6.50 9.78 -11.95
CA ASN A 91 -7.02 9.99 -13.29
C ASN A 91 -8.38 10.72 -13.32
N MET A 92 -9.08 10.80 -12.18
CA MET A 92 -10.32 11.58 -12.02
C MET A 92 -10.06 13.02 -11.54
N SER A 93 -8.82 13.34 -11.12
CA SER A 93 -8.43 14.69 -10.71
C SER A 93 -8.37 15.67 -11.89
N LEU A 94 -8.58 16.97 -11.63
CA LEU A 94 -8.47 18.07 -12.62
C LEU A 94 -7.08 18.13 -13.31
N LYS A 95 -6.05 17.51 -12.71
CA LYS A 95 -4.69 17.38 -13.29
C LYS A 95 -4.51 16.14 -14.18
N SER A 96 -5.56 15.36 -14.44
CA SER A 96 -5.48 14.06 -15.11
C SER A 96 -4.86 14.11 -16.51
N MET A 97 -5.03 15.21 -17.25
CA MET A 97 -4.49 15.33 -18.60
C MET A 97 -2.95 15.42 -18.61
N GLU A 98 -2.34 16.08 -17.63
CA GLU A 98 -0.88 16.18 -17.50
C GLU A 98 -0.29 14.92 -16.87
N LEU A 99 -1.01 14.29 -15.94
CA LEU A 99 -0.66 12.99 -15.35
C LEU A 99 -0.58 11.88 -16.41
N ARG A 100 -1.59 11.78 -17.30
CA ARG A 100 -1.62 10.78 -18.38
C ARG A 100 -0.47 10.90 -19.37
N LYS A 101 0.10 12.10 -19.53
CA LYS A 101 1.28 12.32 -20.39
C LYS A 101 2.57 11.81 -19.73
N LYS A 102 2.64 11.84 -18.40
CA LYS A 102 3.85 11.54 -17.62
C LYS A 102 3.93 10.09 -17.13
N VAL A 103 2.80 9.49 -16.75
CA VAL A 103 2.75 8.14 -16.17
C VAL A 103 1.61 7.39 -16.83
N LYS A 104 1.84 6.15 -17.27
CA LYS A 104 0.78 5.25 -17.74
C LYS A 104 0.34 4.30 -16.63
N PHE A 105 -0.85 3.74 -16.77
CA PHE A 105 -1.37 2.73 -15.83
C PHE A 105 -0.41 1.55 -15.64
N THR A 106 0.22 1.09 -16.72
CA THR A 106 1.20 -0.01 -16.70
C THR A 106 2.41 0.31 -15.84
N ASP A 107 2.83 1.57 -15.81
CA ASP A 107 3.99 2.03 -15.05
C ASP A 107 3.68 1.98 -13.55
N LEU A 108 2.44 2.28 -13.15
CA LEU A 108 2.01 2.13 -11.76
C LEU A 108 1.82 0.66 -11.34
N LEU A 109 1.29 -0.18 -12.25
CA LEU A 109 1.05 -1.59 -11.98
C LEU A 109 2.36 -2.38 -11.83
N PHE A 110 3.26 -2.24 -12.79
CA PHE A 110 4.45 -3.08 -12.94
C PHE A 110 5.75 -2.33 -12.63
N GLY A 111 5.77 -1.02 -12.83
CA GLY A 111 6.94 -0.14 -12.65
C GLY A 111 6.93 0.65 -11.34
N TRP A 112 6.20 0.22 -10.30
CA TRP A 112 6.06 0.96 -9.04
C TRP A 112 7.38 1.52 -8.49
N ARG A 113 8.45 0.72 -8.55
CA ARG A 113 9.77 1.15 -8.08
C ARG A 113 10.32 2.33 -8.87
N TYR A 114 10.12 2.33 -10.20
CA TYR A 114 10.52 3.42 -11.09
C TYR A 114 9.73 4.70 -10.79
N VAL A 115 8.40 4.57 -10.66
CA VAL A 115 7.50 5.70 -10.36
C VAL A 115 7.83 6.36 -9.01
N MET A 116 8.29 5.58 -8.04
CA MET A 116 8.66 6.07 -6.71
C MET A 116 10.14 6.49 -6.60
N SER A 117 11.00 6.15 -7.56
CA SER A 117 12.45 6.39 -7.47
C SER A 117 12.94 7.68 -8.12
N GLU A 118 12.10 8.43 -8.85
CA GLU A 118 12.49 9.76 -9.39
C GLU A 118 12.64 10.85 -8.30
N GLN A 119 12.63 10.49 -7.01
CA GLN A 119 12.82 11.38 -5.85
C GLN A 119 14.32 11.61 -5.50
N GLY A 120 15.22 11.60 -6.49
CA GLY A 120 16.68 11.73 -6.30
C GLY A 120 17.26 12.97 -6.96
#